data_AF-A0A9P3CWU4-F1
#
_entry.id   AF-A0A9P3CWU4-F1
#
_cell.length_a   1.000
_cell.length_b   1.000
_cell.length_c   1.000
_cell.angle_alpha   90.00
_cell.angle_beta   90.00
_cell.angle_gamma   90.00
#
_symmetry.space_group_name_H-M   'P 1'
#
loop_
_entity.id
_entity.type
_entity.pdbx_description
1 polymer ?
#
loop_
_entity_poly.entity_id
_entity_poly.type
_entity_poly.pdbx_seq_one_letter_code
_entity_poly.pdbx_strand_id
1 'polypeptide(L)'
;MARKKLSAAPAYTRLVAVMTRSKKRAADIDAAMRVFGVPELLEQILLLAVSDQTPARDDRRSETLKLSPMPGAAKESRGGICIFSLQRVNKDFYATINGSAKLKRLLYLAPYPNKDLYASSMARRALLPFHTPFFALLDKLHENCWNGLLSWDWQYSCHSPPSADDMITRTKVDIRDFIKQEKSLYKEATSELAQGWWNPEAKWRDIKVCNAKELVSLTVRMFYLHYVDGTASYLANLTWNLHGDESLGHIFDHFCRVLQLIDEVRRAILIIQRKWETRMEETSAKFQSHREANNSALHNRLLVSGN
;
A
#
# COMPACT_ATOMS: atom_id res chain seq x y z
N MET A 1 -51.38 -56.59 -62.13
CA MET A 1 -50.94 -56.37 -60.73
C MET A 1 -49.42 -56.23 -60.71
N ALA A 2 -48.89 -55.03 -60.50
CA ALA A 2 -47.44 -54.77 -60.47
C ALA A 2 -47.02 -54.33 -59.05
N ARG A 3 -46.17 -55.11 -58.38
CA ARG A 3 -45.64 -54.81 -57.04
C ARG A 3 -44.48 -53.81 -57.14
N LYS A 4 -44.70 -52.60 -56.61
CA LYS A 4 -43.68 -51.56 -56.41
C LYS A 4 -42.74 -51.97 -55.26
N LYS A 5 -41.45 -52.16 -55.55
CA LYS A 5 -40.39 -52.34 -54.53
C LYS A 5 -40.03 -50.97 -53.93
N LEU A 6 -40.24 -50.80 -52.64
CA LEU A 6 -39.74 -49.67 -51.85
C LEU A 6 -38.27 -49.92 -51.51
N SER A 7 -37.35 -49.08 -52.01
CA SER A 7 -35.95 -49.10 -51.59
C SER A 7 -35.81 -48.36 -50.26
N ALA A 8 -35.39 -49.08 -49.22
CA ALA A 8 -35.02 -48.47 -47.95
C ALA A 8 -33.73 -47.66 -48.12
N ALA A 9 -33.75 -46.40 -47.67
CA ALA A 9 -32.58 -45.53 -47.65
C ALA A 9 -31.60 -46.01 -46.56
N PRO A 10 -30.28 -45.96 -46.82
CA PRO A 10 -29.28 -46.40 -45.86
C PRO A 10 -29.22 -45.42 -44.67
N ALA A 11 -29.29 -45.97 -43.46
CA ALA A 11 -29.07 -45.24 -42.22
C ALA A 11 -27.61 -44.77 -42.16
N TYR A 12 -27.38 -43.46 -42.30
CA TYR A 12 -26.08 -42.85 -42.08
C TYR A 12 -25.77 -42.83 -40.59
N THR A 13 -24.98 -43.81 -40.13
CA THR A 13 -24.38 -43.79 -38.80
C THR A 13 -23.33 -42.68 -38.77
N ARG A 14 -23.69 -41.53 -38.21
CA ARG A 14 -22.78 -40.40 -38.03
C ARG A 14 -21.72 -40.80 -37.01
N LEU A 15 -20.55 -41.25 -37.48
CA LEU A 15 -19.38 -41.52 -36.66
C LEU A 15 -18.93 -40.21 -36.02
N VAL A 16 -19.39 -39.96 -34.79
CA VAL A 16 -18.86 -38.88 -33.97
C VAL A 16 -17.46 -39.31 -33.55
N ALA A 17 -16.45 -38.70 -34.17
CA ALA A 17 -15.06 -38.93 -33.81
C ALA A 17 -14.85 -38.56 -32.33
N VAL A 18 -14.74 -39.57 -31.47
CA VAL A 18 -14.45 -39.38 -30.05
C VAL A 18 -13.01 -38.90 -29.94
N MET A 19 -12.84 -37.59 -29.86
CA MET A 19 -11.54 -36.96 -29.66
C MET A 19 -11.01 -37.39 -28.28
N THR A 20 -9.84 -38.02 -28.25
CA THR A 20 -9.22 -38.44 -26.99
C THR A 20 -8.85 -37.20 -26.15
N ARG A 21 -8.97 -37.30 -24.83
CA ARG A 21 -8.68 -36.18 -23.89
C ARG A 21 -7.32 -35.50 -24.14
N SER A 22 -6.32 -36.27 -24.61
CA SER A 22 -4.99 -35.75 -24.95
C SER A 22 -5.01 -34.82 -26.18
N LYS A 23 -5.68 -35.22 -27.28
CA LYS A 23 -5.82 -34.38 -28.49
C LYS A 23 -6.63 -33.12 -28.21
N LYS A 24 -7.63 -33.22 -27.34
CA LYS A 24 -8.41 -32.05 -26.89
C LYS A 24 -7.52 -31.04 -26.16
N ARG A 25 -6.71 -31.49 -25.18
CA ARG A 25 -5.77 -30.60 -24.47
C ARG A 25 -4.76 -29.92 -25.39
N ALA A 26 -4.23 -30.63 -26.39
CA ALA A 26 -3.30 -30.04 -27.36
C ALA A 26 -3.97 -28.96 -28.22
N ALA A 27 -5.20 -29.20 -28.67
CA ALA A 27 -5.98 -28.21 -29.42
C ALA A 27 -6.37 -27.00 -28.55
N ASP A 28 -6.71 -27.21 -27.28
CA ASP A 28 -7.02 -26.14 -26.32
C ASP A 28 -5.79 -25.25 -26.05
N ILE A 29 -4.58 -25.85 -25.94
CA ILE A 29 -3.31 -25.12 -25.79
C ILE A 29 -3.02 -24.28 -27.04
N ASP A 30 -3.19 -24.85 -28.24
CA ASP A 30 -3.00 -24.13 -29.51
C ASP A 30 -3.97 -22.94 -29.64
N ALA A 31 -5.25 -23.13 -29.27
CA ALA A 31 -6.23 -22.05 -29.25
C ALA A 31 -5.86 -20.93 -28.26
N ALA A 32 -5.45 -21.28 -27.03
CA ALA A 32 -5.03 -20.29 -26.03
C ALA A 32 -3.79 -19.51 -26.48
N MET A 33 -2.80 -20.20 -27.05
CA MET A 33 -1.59 -19.56 -27.59
C MET A 33 -1.93 -18.62 -28.74
N ARG A 34 -2.90 -18.96 -29.61
CA ARG A 34 -3.37 -18.07 -30.68
C ARG A 34 -4.09 -16.84 -30.13
N VAL A 35 -4.91 -16.99 -29.10
CA VAL A 35 -5.60 -15.86 -28.43
C VAL A 35 -4.59 -14.91 -27.80
N PHE A 36 -3.57 -15.41 -27.11
CA PHE A 36 -2.52 -14.59 -26.51
C PHE A 36 -1.50 -14.06 -27.52
N GLY A 37 -1.43 -14.65 -28.72
CA GLY A 37 -0.60 -14.18 -29.83
C GLY A 37 -1.16 -12.95 -30.56
N VAL A 38 -2.40 -12.54 -30.28
CA VAL A 38 -3.02 -11.32 -30.83
C VAL A 38 -2.93 -10.20 -29.78
N PRO A 39 -2.04 -9.20 -29.94
CA PRO A 39 -1.80 -8.17 -28.92
C PRO A 39 -3.06 -7.40 -28.51
N GLU A 40 -3.95 -7.10 -29.45
CA GLU A 40 -5.19 -6.35 -29.19
C GLU A 40 -6.18 -7.15 -28.33
N LEU A 41 -6.29 -8.46 -28.57
CA LEU A 41 -7.16 -9.34 -27.80
C LEU A 41 -6.59 -9.55 -26.40
N LEU A 42 -5.28 -9.75 -26.30
CA LEU A 42 -4.59 -9.84 -25.01
C LEU A 42 -4.74 -8.53 -24.21
N GLU A 43 -4.62 -7.37 -24.86
CA GLU A 43 -4.87 -6.06 -24.23
C GLU A 43 -6.29 -6.00 -23.66
N GLN A 44 -7.31 -6.38 -24.44
CA GLN A 44 -8.71 -6.38 -23.98
C GLN A 44 -8.94 -7.33 -22.80
N ILE A 45 -8.37 -8.54 -22.84
CA ILE A 45 -8.45 -9.50 -21.74
C ILE A 45 -7.85 -8.90 -20.46
N LEU A 46 -6.69 -8.25 -20.57
CA LEU A 46 -6.03 -7.61 -19.43
C LEU A 46 -6.84 -6.43 -18.89
N LEU A 47 -7.42 -5.59 -19.76
CA LEU A 47 -8.27 -4.47 -19.36
C LEU A 47 -9.57 -4.93 -18.68
N LEU A 48 -10.19 -6.00 -19.18
CA LEU A 48 -11.37 -6.62 -18.56
C LEU A 48 -11.02 -7.21 -17.20
N ALA A 49 -9.91 -7.95 -17.11
CA ALA A 49 -9.44 -8.51 -15.84
C ALA A 49 -9.17 -7.42 -14.78
N VAL A 50 -8.73 -6.23 -15.18
CA VAL A 50 -8.60 -5.06 -14.29
C VAL A 50 -9.95 -4.52 -13.85
N SER A 51 -10.90 -4.43 -14.77
CA SER A 51 -12.22 -3.83 -14.50
C SER A 51 -13.08 -4.71 -13.58
N ASP A 52 -13.00 -6.02 -13.74
CA ASP A 52 -13.75 -7.02 -12.95
C ASP A 52 -13.29 -7.12 -11.48
N GLN A 53 -12.27 -6.36 -11.11
CA GLN A 53 -11.68 -6.36 -9.76
C GLN A 53 -12.10 -5.18 -8.91
N THR A 54 -13.10 -4.43 -9.36
CA THR A 54 -13.75 -3.43 -8.53
C THR A 54 -14.35 -4.15 -7.32
N PRO A 55 -13.85 -3.94 -6.08
CA PRO A 55 -14.40 -4.63 -4.93
C PRO A 55 -15.89 -4.30 -4.83
N ALA A 56 -16.70 -5.32 -4.56
CA ALA A 56 -18.08 -5.10 -4.19
C ALA A 56 -18.07 -4.15 -2.99
N ARG A 57 -19.00 -3.20 -2.97
CA ARG A 57 -19.04 -2.00 -2.13
C ARG A 57 -19.19 -2.27 -0.62
N ASP A 58 -18.82 -3.44 -0.13
CA ASP A 58 -18.97 -3.88 1.25
C ASP A 58 -17.88 -3.29 2.14
N ASP A 59 -18.30 -2.20 2.75
CA ASP A 59 -17.94 -1.56 4.01
C ASP A 59 -16.73 -2.13 4.80
N ARG A 60 -15.80 -1.19 5.06
CA ARG A 60 -14.84 -1.12 6.19
C ARG A 60 -13.45 -1.75 6.08
N ARG A 61 -13.12 -2.52 5.05
CA ARG A 61 -11.72 -2.83 4.76
C ARG A 61 -11.44 -2.35 3.36
N SER A 62 -10.39 -1.55 3.20
CA SER A 62 -9.80 -1.26 1.90
C SER A 62 -9.45 -2.60 1.27
N GLU A 63 -10.41 -3.24 0.58
CA GLU A 63 -10.17 -4.47 -0.14
C GLU A 63 -9.21 -4.07 -1.25
N THR A 64 -7.95 -4.38 -1.01
CA THR A 64 -6.85 -4.22 -1.93
C THR A 64 -7.30 -4.67 -3.31
N LEU A 65 -7.16 -3.79 -4.29
CA LEU A 65 -7.42 -4.14 -5.69
C LEU A 65 -6.65 -5.44 -5.98
N LYS A 66 -7.37 -6.44 -6.49
CA LYS A 66 -6.78 -7.75 -6.83
C LYS A 66 -5.59 -7.62 -7.80
N LEU A 67 -5.52 -6.54 -8.58
CA LEU A 67 -4.47 -6.09 -9.48
C LEU A 67 -3.94 -4.75 -8.93
N SER A 68 -3.38 -4.78 -7.73
CA SER A 68 -2.57 -3.65 -7.31
C SER A 68 -1.36 -3.54 -8.26
N PRO A 69 -1.09 -2.33 -8.78
CA PRO A 69 0.01 -2.08 -9.70
C PRO A 69 1.36 -2.14 -8.99
N MET A 70 1.42 -2.37 -7.68
CA MET A 70 2.69 -2.46 -6.96
C MET A 70 3.17 -3.93 -6.84
N PRO A 71 4.49 -4.18 -6.91
CA PRO A 71 5.04 -5.52 -6.73
C PRO A 71 4.59 -6.16 -5.41
N GLY A 72 4.40 -7.48 -5.37
CA GLY A 72 4.09 -8.19 -4.13
C GLY A 72 2.73 -7.88 -3.51
N ALA A 73 1.86 -7.11 -4.19
CA ALA A 73 0.48 -6.92 -3.76
C ALA A 73 -0.41 -8.15 -3.95
N ALA A 74 0.10 -9.18 -4.65
CA ALA A 74 -0.57 -10.47 -4.82
C ALA A 74 -0.45 -11.42 -3.59
N LYS A 75 -0.04 -10.93 -2.40
CA LYS A 75 0.02 -11.77 -1.20
C LYS A 75 -1.40 -12.24 -0.81
N GLU A 76 -1.70 -13.47 -1.21
CA GLU A 76 -2.51 -14.52 -0.57
C GLU A 76 -4.02 -14.32 -0.33
N SER A 77 -4.59 -13.12 -0.31
CA SER A 77 -6.04 -12.98 -0.16
C SER A 77 -6.76 -12.95 -1.51
N ARG A 78 -7.25 -14.13 -1.96
CA ARG A 78 -8.35 -14.28 -2.95
C ARG A 78 -8.00 -14.25 -4.46
N GLY A 79 -6.81 -14.69 -4.86
CA GLY A 79 -6.51 -15.00 -6.27
C GLY A 79 -6.33 -13.77 -7.19
N GLY A 80 -5.89 -12.65 -6.63
CA GLY A 80 -5.50 -11.47 -7.41
C GLY A 80 -4.26 -11.74 -8.25
N ILE A 81 -4.29 -11.33 -9.51
CA ILE A 81 -3.13 -11.35 -10.41
C ILE A 81 -2.45 -9.99 -10.30
N CYS A 82 -1.13 -9.88 -10.37
CA CYS A 82 -0.45 -8.58 -10.49
C CYS A 82 0.01 -8.40 -11.95
N ILE A 83 -0.36 -7.30 -12.62
CA ILE A 83 0.02 -7.10 -14.03
C ILE A 83 1.55 -7.04 -14.18
N PHE A 84 2.28 -6.51 -13.19
CA PHE A 84 3.74 -6.57 -13.18
C PHE A 84 4.28 -8.00 -13.19
N SER A 85 3.62 -8.93 -12.50
CA SER A 85 4.00 -10.35 -12.55
C SER A 85 3.71 -10.96 -13.92
N LEU A 86 2.63 -10.56 -14.59
CA LEU A 86 2.29 -11.05 -15.93
C LEU A 86 3.35 -10.70 -16.98
N GLN A 87 4.06 -9.56 -16.83
CA GLN A 87 5.17 -9.20 -17.70
C GLN A 87 6.30 -10.25 -17.73
N ARG A 88 6.41 -11.09 -16.70
CA ARG A 88 7.46 -12.12 -16.59
C ARG A 88 7.00 -13.49 -17.09
N VAL A 89 5.71 -13.68 -17.39
CA VAL A 89 5.14 -14.97 -17.76
C VAL A 89 5.48 -15.35 -19.20
N ASN A 90 5.38 -14.39 -20.13
CA ASN A 90 5.71 -14.59 -21.56
C ASN A 90 6.11 -13.24 -22.19
N LYS A 91 7.03 -13.28 -23.17
CA LYS A 91 7.40 -12.15 -24.03
C LYS A 91 6.21 -11.46 -24.68
N ASP A 92 5.13 -12.17 -25.00
CA ASP A 92 3.94 -11.58 -25.64
C ASP A 92 3.16 -10.69 -24.68
N PHE A 93 3.06 -11.09 -23.40
CA PHE A 93 2.50 -10.22 -22.34
C PHE A 93 3.38 -9.00 -22.12
N TYR A 94 4.70 -9.18 -22.06
CA TYR A 94 5.64 -8.07 -21.97
C TYR A 94 5.48 -7.09 -23.14
N ALA A 95 5.47 -7.59 -24.37
CA ALA A 95 5.34 -6.78 -25.58
C ALA A 95 3.98 -6.06 -25.62
N THR A 96 2.89 -6.75 -25.30
CA THR A 96 1.53 -6.18 -25.28
C THR A 96 1.39 -5.09 -24.22
N ILE A 97 1.86 -5.34 -22.99
CA ILE A 97 1.82 -4.33 -21.92
C ILE A 97 2.67 -3.12 -22.30
N ASN A 98 3.87 -3.31 -22.85
CA ASN A 98 4.73 -2.19 -23.24
C ASN A 98 4.25 -1.47 -24.52
N GLY A 99 3.52 -2.15 -25.40
CA GLY A 99 2.93 -1.56 -26.60
C GLY A 99 1.65 -0.75 -26.30
N SER A 100 0.86 -1.18 -25.33
CA SER A 100 -0.39 -0.51 -24.95
C SER A 100 -0.15 0.68 -24.03
N ALA A 101 -0.52 1.88 -24.48
CA ALA A 101 -0.57 3.06 -23.62
C ALA A 101 -1.58 2.92 -22.48
N LYS A 102 -2.69 2.19 -22.70
CA LYS A 102 -3.74 1.97 -21.69
C LYS A 102 -3.23 1.09 -20.55
N LEU A 103 -2.57 -0.02 -20.87
CA LEU A 103 -2.00 -0.92 -19.87
C LEU A 103 -0.82 -0.29 -19.12
N LYS A 104 0.07 0.43 -19.82
CA LYS A 104 1.16 1.19 -19.17
C LYS A 104 0.61 2.18 -18.14
N ARG A 105 -0.43 2.92 -18.52
CA ARG A 105 -1.11 3.87 -17.64
C ARG A 105 -1.70 3.22 -16.37
N LEU A 106 -2.30 2.04 -16.49
CA LEU A 106 -2.78 1.28 -15.34
C LEU A 106 -1.65 0.85 -14.38
N LEU A 107 -0.46 0.66 -14.91
CA LEU A 107 0.75 0.34 -14.15
C LEU A 107 1.57 1.57 -13.74
N TYR A 108 1.07 2.78 -14.01
CA TYR A 108 1.80 4.04 -13.81
C TYR A 108 3.11 4.15 -14.61
N LEU A 109 3.29 3.33 -15.64
CA LEU A 109 4.43 3.34 -16.56
C LEU A 109 4.28 4.36 -17.69
N ALA A 110 3.11 5.01 -17.79
CA ALA A 110 2.87 6.09 -18.74
C ALA A 110 1.95 7.14 -18.11
N PRO A 111 2.17 8.43 -18.40
CA PRO A 111 1.32 9.49 -17.86
C PRO A 111 -0.05 9.51 -18.54
N TYR A 112 -1.02 10.07 -17.80
CA TYR A 112 -2.34 10.42 -18.29
C TYR A 112 -2.39 11.91 -18.67
N PRO A 113 -3.19 12.28 -19.68
CA PRO A 113 -3.57 13.68 -19.87
C PRO A 113 -4.21 14.25 -18.61
N ASN A 114 -3.79 15.44 -18.17
CA ASN A 114 -4.25 16.06 -16.93
C ASN A 114 -5.78 16.20 -16.89
N LYS A 115 -6.40 16.57 -18.03
CA LYS A 115 -7.86 16.64 -18.17
C LYS A 115 -8.59 15.32 -17.87
N ASP A 116 -7.99 14.18 -18.23
CA ASP A 116 -8.59 12.86 -18.04
C ASP A 116 -8.51 12.47 -16.55
N LEU A 117 -7.39 12.78 -15.90
CA LEU A 117 -7.21 12.61 -14.45
C LEU A 117 -8.19 13.49 -13.67
N TYR A 118 -8.34 14.76 -14.07
CA TYR A 118 -9.29 15.68 -13.46
C TYR A 118 -10.74 15.19 -13.59
N ALA A 119 -11.16 14.80 -14.79
CA ALA A 119 -12.51 14.27 -15.02
C ALA A 119 -12.77 12.99 -14.19
N SER A 120 -11.80 12.08 -14.14
CA SER A 120 -11.88 10.86 -13.31
C SER A 120 -11.97 11.20 -11.81
N SER A 121 -11.22 12.20 -11.36
CA SER A 121 -11.22 12.65 -9.96
C SER A 121 -12.58 13.16 -9.52
N MET A 122 -13.24 13.96 -10.37
CA MET A 122 -14.58 14.50 -10.11
C MET A 122 -15.61 13.38 -10.02
N ALA A 123 -15.53 12.38 -10.90
CA ALA A 123 -16.43 11.24 -10.90
C ALA A 123 -16.25 10.34 -9.66
N ARG A 124 -15.01 10.15 -9.21
CA ARG A 124 -14.66 9.23 -8.11
C ARG A 124 -14.50 9.91 -6.75
N ARG A 125 -14.58 11.24 -6.70
CA ARG A 125 -14.18 12.06 -5.54
C ARG A 125 -12.75 11.74 -5.07
N ALA A 126 -11.85 11.44 -6.01
CA ALA A 126 -10.46 11.17 -5.70
C ALA A 126 -9.73 12.50 -5.46
N LEU A 127 -9.11 12.67 -4.30
CA LEU A 127 -8.55 13.96 -3.89
C LEU A 127 -7.31 14.38 -4.68
N LEU A 128 -6.48 13.39 -5.04
CA LEU A 128 -5.15 13.62 -5.60
C LEU A 128 -4.94 12.72 -6.82
N PRO A 129 -5.69 12.98 -7.91
CA PRO A 129 -5.69 12.13 -9.08
C PRO A 129 -4.35 12.11 -9.82
N PHE A 130 -3.51 13.13 -9.59
CA PHE A 130 -2.20 13.29 -10.21
C PHE A 130 -1.08 12.54 -9.48
N HIS A 131 -1.33 12.00 -8.28
CA HIS A 131 -0.33 11.33 -7.45
C HIS A 131 -0.78 9.94 -7.02
N THR A 132 -1.61 9.28 -7.83
CA THR A 132 -2.04 7.90 -7.55
C THR A 132 -0.87 6.93 -7.28
N PRO A 133 0.28 7.02 -7.97
CA PRO A 133 1.44 6.15 -7.68
C PRO A 133 1.97 6.32 -6.24
N PHE A 134 1.98 7.55 -5.73
CA PHE A 134 2.38 7.84 -4.35
C PHE A 134 1.44 7.19 -3.33
N PHE A 135 0.12 7.27 -3.55
CA PHE A 135 -0.85 6.61 -2.67
C PHE A 135 -0.75 5.10 -2.73
N ALA A 136 -0.51 4.51 -3.91
CA ALA A 136 -0.29 3.08 -4.02
C ALA A 136 0.93 2.59 -3.20
N LEU A 137 1.98 3.42 -3.10
CA LEU A 137 3.11 3.17 -2.22
C LEU A 137 2.71 3.24 -0.73
N LEU A 138 1.97 4.27 -0.33
CA LEU A 138 1.49 4.44 1.05
C LEU A 138 0.54 3.34 1.49
N ASP A 139 -0.44 2.99 0.63
CA ASP A 139 -1.36 1.87 0.81
C ASP A 139 -0.57 0.60 1.11
N LYS A 140 0.49 0.35 0.33
CA LYS A 140 1.29 -0.85 0.51
C LYS A 140 2.06 -0.88 1.82
N LEU A 141 2.63 0.26 2.23
CA LEU A 141 3.30 0.35 3.53
C LEU A 141 2.28 0.19 4.68
N HIS A 142 1.09 0.77 4.54
CA HIS A 142 0.01 0.66 5.51
C HIS A 142 -0.52 -0.78 5.68
N GLU A 143 -0.74 -1.49 4.58
CA GLU A 143 -1.18 -2.90 4.59
C GLU A 143 -0.28 -3.80 5.44
N ASN A 144 1.02 -3.53 5.46
CA ASN A 144 1.98 -4.31 6.23
C ASN A 144 1.99 -3.95 7.72
N CYS A 145 1.39 -2.83 8.11
CA CYS A 145 1.36 -2.36 9.49
C CYS A 145 0.07 -2.83 10.17
N TRP A 146 0.18 -3.59 11.26
CA TRP A 146 -1.00 -4.19 11.89
C TRP A 146 -1.94 -3.20 12.59
N ASN A 147 -1.51 -1.95 12.82
CA ASN A 147 -2.24 -1.02 13.68
C ASN A 147 -2.53 0.35 13.07
N GLY A 148 -2.50 0.48 11.74
CA GLY A 148 -2.72 1.80 11.12
C GLY A 148 -1.61 2.80 11.44
N LEU A 149 -0.36 2.31 11.52
CA LEU A 149 0.86 3.10 11.70
C LEU A 149 0.86 4.35 10.81
N LEU A 150 0.48 4.17 9.56
CA LEU A 150 0.29 5.26 8.62
C LEU A 150 -1.21 5.54 8.50
N SER A 151 -1.61 6.79 8.65
CA SER A 151 -2.93 7.25 8.23
C SER A 151 -2.77 8.51 7.43
N TRP A 152 -3.40 8.61 6.28
CA TRP A 152 -3.45 9.85 5.51
C TRP A 152 -4.90 10.25 5.33
N ASP A 153 -5.07 11.57 5.29
CA ASP A 153 -6.39 12.14 5.42
C ASP A 153 -7.07 12.27 4.07
N TRP A 154 -7.92 11.28 3.77
CA TRP A 154 -8.79 11.34 2.60
C TRP A 154 -9.92 12.38 2.73
N GLN A 155 -10.13 13.00 3.90
CA GLN A 155 -11.30 13.87 4.15
C GLN A 155 -10.90 15.33 4.36
N TYR A 156 -9.81 15.63 5.07
CA TYR A 156 -9.39 17.02 5.32
C TYR A 156 -8.74 17.68 4.11
N SER A 157 -8.32 16.91 3.11
CA SER A 157 -7.89 17.46 1.81
C SER A 157 -9.07 17.98 0.98
N CYS A 158 -10.33 17.82 1.43
CA CYS A 158 -11.54 18.13 0.64
C CYS A 158 -11.94 19.60 0.62
N HIS A 159 -11.32 20.47 1.42
CA HIS A 159 -11.84 21.84 1.61
C HIS A 159 -11.60 22.75 0.40
N SER A 160 -10.76 22.34 -0.55
CA SER A 160 -10.64 22.99 -1.86
C SER A 160 -10.16 21.93 -2.87
N PRO A 161 -11.03 21.39 -3.75
CA PRO A 161 -10.55 20.55 -4.83
C PRO A 161 -9.50 21.34 -5.63
N PRO A 162 -8.36 20.73 -6.00
CA PRO A 162 -7.33 21.43 -6.77
C PRO A 162 -7.99 22.00 -8.03
N SER A 163 -7.78 23.29 -8.29
CA SER A 163 -8.13 23.89 -9.57
C SER A 163 -7.41 23.13 -10.68
N ALA A 164 -7.97 23.12 -11.90
CA ALA A 164 -7.26 22.59 -13.06
C ALA A 164 -5.92 23.32 -13.29
N ASP A 165 -5.80 24.56 -12.78
CA ASP A 165 -4.61 25.40 -12.88
C ASP A 165 -3.65 25.25 -11.69
N ASP A 166 -4.04 24.51 -10.64
CA ASP A 166 -3.20 24.34 -9.45
C ASP A 166 -2.07 23.34 -9.72
N MET A 167 -0.87 23.87 -9.95
CA MET A 167 0.35 23.09 -10.16
C MET A 167 0.88 22.43 -8.87
N ILE A 168 0.24 22.67 -7.73
CA ILE A 168 0.67 22.17 -6.42
C ILE A 168 -0.51 21.58 -5.68
N THR A 169 -0.37 20.32 -5.31
CA THR A 169 -1.29 19.61 -4.42
C THR A 169 -0.67 19.42 -3.04
N ARG A 170 -1.51 19.16 -2.03
CA ARG A 170 -1.05 18.96 -0.65
C ARG A 170 -1.70 17.72 -0.06
N THR A 171 -0.94 16.98 0.74
CA THR A 171 -1.44 15.85 1.51
C THR A 171 -0.85 15.82 2.91
N LYS A 172 -1.59 15.21 3.83
CA LYS A 172 -1.18 14.98 5.21
C LYS A 172 -1.03 13.48 5.46
N VAL A 173 0.12 13.09 6.00
CA VAL A 173 0.42 11.73 6.44
C VAL A 173 0.70 11.75 7.94
N ASP A 174 -0.16 11.13 8.73
CA ASP A 174 0.08 10.93 10.16
C ASP A 174 0.76 9.57 10.37
N ILE A 175 1.89 9.58 11.07
CA ILE A 175 2.60 8.41 11.58
C ILE A 175 2.21 8.27 13.05
N ARG A 176 1.38 7.27 13.34
CA ARG A 176 0.79 7.04 14.66
C ARG A 176 1.61 6.01 15.42
N ASP A 177 2.02 6.36 16.63
CA ASP A 177 2.62 5.42 17.57
C ASP A 177 1.51 4.82 18.45
N PHE A 178 0.89 3.75 17.97
CA PHE A 178 -0.08 3.01 18.77
C PHE A 178 0.65 2.14 19.80
N ILE A 179 0.80 2.71 21.01
CA ILE A 179 0.87 1.99 22.28
C ILE A 179 2.16 1.17 22.51
N LYS A 180 3.00 1.65 23.44
CA LYS A 180 3.94 0.91 24.34
C LYS A 180 4.78 -0.26 23.79
N GLN A 181 4.82 -0.48 22.48
CA GLN A 181 5.59 -1.55 21.88
C GLN A 181 6.97 -1.00 21.50
N GLU A 182 8.01 -1.60 22.07
CA GLU A 182 9.41 -1.37 21.68
C GLU A 182 9.73 -1.85 20.26
N LYS A 183 8.71 -2.24 19.48
CA LYS A 183 8.85 -2.63 18.09
C LYS A 183 9.25 -1.43 17.26
N SER A 184 10.20 -1.66 16.36
CA SER A 184 10.64 -0.70 15.36
C SER A 184 9.53 -0.46 14.35
N LEU A 185 9.11 0.80 14.17
CA LEU A 185 8.12 1.21 13.17
C LEU A 185 8.63 0.90 11.77
N TYR A 186 9.94 1.08 11.53
CA TYR A 186 10.57 0.69 10.29
C TYR A 186 10.38 -0.80 10.02
N LYS A 187 10.75 -1.67 10.98
CA LYS A 187 10.57 -3.12 10.84
C LYS A 187 9.12 -3.50 10.61
N GLU A 188 8.18 -2.89 11.34
CA GLU A 188 6.75 -3.17 11.19
C GLU A 188 6.23 -2.82 9.79
N ALA A 189 6.62 -1.67 9.24
CA ALA A 189 6.21 -1.27 7.90
C ALA A 189 6.82 -2.13 6.78
N THR A 190 8.02 -2.67 7.01
CA THR A 190 8.82 -3.26 5.93
C THR A 190 9.01 -4.78 6.00
N SER A 191 8.76 -5.43 7.15
CA SER A 191 9.06 -6.86 7.34
C SER A 191 8.30 -7.78 6.39
N GLU A 192 7.09 -7.38 6.00
CA GLU A 192 6.23 -8.17 5.12
C GLU A 192 6.43 -7.88 3.62
N LEU A 193 7.31 -6.93 3.27
CA LEU A 193 7.62 -6.61 1.88
C LEU A 193 8.37 -7.76 1.21
N ALA A 194 7.88 -8.17 0.04
CA ALA A 194 8.54 -9.18 -0.77
C ALA A 194 9.95 -8.71 -1.19
N GLN A 195 10.86 -9.66 -1.42
CA GLN A 195 12.27 -9.38 -1.78
C GLN A 195 12.43 -8.38 -2.94
N GLY A 196 11.50 -8.38 -3.92
CA GLY A 196 11.52 -7.48 -5.07
C GLY A 196 11.38 -5.98 -4.74
N TRP A 197 10.92 -5.63 -3.53
CA TRP A 197 10.91 -4.24 -3.04
C TRP A 197 12.31 -3.72 -2.71
N TRP A 198 13.22 -4.62 -2.37
CA TRP A 198 14.58 -4.27 -2.00
C TRP A 198 15.55 -4.31 -3.17
N ASN A 199 15.08 -4.72 -4.35
CA ASN A 199 15.91 -4.74 -5.54
C ASN A 199 16.06 -3.32 -6.12
N PRO A 200 17.26 -2.73 -6.14
CA PRO A 200 17.48 -1.38 -6.66
C PRO A 200 17.15 -1.23 -8.16
N GLU A 201 17.19 -2.33 -8.93
CA GLU A 201 16.92 -2.36 -10.37
C GLU A 201 15.43 -2.63 -10.70
N ALA A 202 14.57 -2.70 -9.69
CA ALA A 202 13.17 -3.01 -9.92
C ALA A 202 12.45 -1.85 -10.63
N LYS A 203 11.81 -2.13 -11.77
CA LYS A 203 11.15 -1.13 -12.63
C LYS A 203 10.14 -0.22 -11.92
N TRP A 204 9.51 -0.68 -10.85
CA TRP A 204 8.57 0.15 -10.09
C TRP A 204 9.27 1.35 -9.44
N ARG A 205 10.58 1.23 -9.15
CA ARG A 205 11.38 2.31 -8.54
C ARG A 205 11.53 3.50 -9.48
N ASP A 206 11.36 3.30 -10.79
CA ASP A 206 11.42 4.35 -11.81
C ASP A 206 10.07 5.03 -12.08
N ILE A 207 8.97 4.47 -11.57
CA ILE A 207 7.63 5.07 -11.69
C ILE A 207 7.67 6.46 -11.04
N LYS A 208 7.14 7.46 -11.74
CA LYS A 208 7.07 8.82 -11.21
C LYS A 208 5.98 8.95 -10.17
N VAL A 209 6.22 9.77 -9.15
CA VAL A 209 5.23 10.12 -8.12
C VAL A 209 3.99 10.75 -8.77
N CYS A 210 4.20 11.57 -9.81
CA CYS A 210 3.13 12.14 -10.60
C CYS A 210 2.80 11.26 -11.82
N ASN A 211 1.54 10.85 -11.98
CA ASN A 211 1.05 10.14 -13.17
C ASN A 211 0.41 11.07 -14.22
N ALA A 212 0.56 12.38 -14.08
CA ALA A 212 0.07 13.37 -15.03
C ALA A 212 1.10 13.66 -16.14
N LYS A 213 0.63 14.10 -17.31
CA LYS A 213 1.48 14.46 -18.44
C LYS A 213 2.20 15.79 -18.19
N GLU A 214 1.47 16.78 -17.69
CA GLU A 214 2.02 18.01 -17.14
C GLU A 214 2.23 17.78 -15.65
N LEU A 215 3.47 17.87 -15.21
CA LEU A 215 3.87 17.50 -13.86
C LEU A 215 3.22 18.42 -12.83
N VAL A 216 2.63 17.82 -11.81
CA VAL A 216 2.02 18.51 -10.67
C VAL A 216 2.85 18.20 -9.43
N SER A 217 3.25 19.23 -8.70
CA SER A 217 3.99 19.07 -7.45
C SER A 217 3.09 18.57 -6.32
N LEU A 218 3.67 17.86 -5.35
CA LEU A 218 2.96 17.39 -4.15
C LEU A 218 3.71 17.81 -2.88
N THR A 219 3.09 18.63 -2.05
CA THR A 219 3.59 18.88 -0.69
C THR A 219 3.02 17.85 0.27
N VAL A 220 3.88 17.00 0.81
CA VAL A 220 3.56 16.02 1.85
C VAL A 220 3.91 16.60 3.22
N ARG A 221 2.92 16.74 4.09
CA ARG A 221 3.14 17.07 5.51
C ARG A 221 3.03 15.80 6.34
N MET A 222 4.13 15.38 6.94
CA MET A 222 4.17 14.23 7.82
C MET A 222 4.13 14.67 9.27
N PHE A 223 3.25 14.07 10.05
CA PHE A 223 3.12 14.32 11.48
C PHE A 223 3.44 13.04 12.22
N TYR A 224 4.39 13.11 13.16
CA TYR A 224 4.67 12.02 14.07
C TYR A 224 4.36 12.47 15.48
N LEU A 225 3.53 11.70 16.18
CA LEU A 225 3.13 11.97 17.56
C LEU A 225 3.49 10.78 18.44
N HIS A 226 4.40 11.00 19.38
CA HIS A 226 4.76 10.03 20.42
C HIS A 226 4.14 10.45 21.74
N TYR A 227 3.33 9.58 22.34
CA TYR A 227 2.76 9.80 23.66
C TYR A 227 3.68 9.22 24.74
N VAL A 228 4.14 10.08 25.65
CA VAL A 228 4.82 9.67 26.88
C VAL A 228 3.82 9.80 28.03
N ASP A 229 3.62 8.73 28.80
CA ASP A 229 2.67 8.72 29.92
C ASP A 229 2.98 9.89 30.90
N GLY A 230 1.98 10.74 31.14
CA GLY A 230 1.97 11.70 32.25
C GLY A 230 2.79 12.99 32.13
N THR A 231 3.45 13.30 31.01
CA THR A 231 4.33 14.50 30.96
C THR A 231 4.32 15.30 29.66
N ALA A 232 4.52 14.70 28.50
CA ALA A 232 4.56 15.44 27.23
C ALA A 232 4.37 14.52 26.02
N SER A 233 3.79 15.05 24.95
CA SER A 233 3.83 14.41 23.64
C SER A 233 4.98 14.97 22.82
N TYR A 234 5.82 14.11 22.22
CA TYR A 234 6.76 14.57 21.20
C TYR A 234 6.04 14.64 19.86
N LEU A 235 6.00 15.84 19.29
CA LEU A 235 5.42 16.11 17.98
C LEU A 235 6.55 16.50 17.02
N ALA A 236 6.76 15.69 15.99
CA ALA A 236 7.57 16.07 14.84
C ALA A 236 6.67 16.38 13.65
N ASN A 237 6.99 17.48 12.96
CA ASN A 237 6.33 17.86 11.71
C ASN A 237 7.39 18.00 10.63
N LEU A 238 7.30 17.15 9.60
CA LEU A 238 8.17 17.18 8.43
C LEU A 238 7.34 17.66 7.24
N THR A 239 7.86 18.62 6.49
CA THR A 239 7.26 19.00 5.20
C THR A 239 8.22 18.62 4.08
N TRP A 240 7.68 17.93 3.07
CA TRP A 240 8.42 17.49 1.90
C TRP A 240 7.72 17.97 0.64
N ASN A 241 8.44 18.68 -0.22
CA ASN A 241 7.93 19.13 -1.51
C ASN A 241 8.44 18.20 -2.59
N LEU A 242 7.53 17.48 -3.26
CA LEU A 242 7.82 16.59 -4.36
C LEU A 242 7.60 17.30 -5.68
N HIS A 243 8.61 17.31 -6.56
CA HIS A 243 8.55 18.00 -7.87
C HIS A 243 7.71 17.25 -8.93
N GLY A 244 7.22 16.06 -8.60
CA GLY A 244 6.38 15.23 -9.47
C GLY A 244 7.15 14.28 -10.39
N ASP A 245 8.34 14.69 -10.85
CA ASP A 245 9.29 13.85 -11.60
C ASP A 245 10.19 12.98 -10.72
N GLU A 246 10.10 13.11 -9.40
CA GLU A 246 10.71 12.18 -8.46
C GLU A 246 10.14 10.77 -8.65
N SER A 247 10.95 9.76 -8.35
CA SER A 247 10.59 8.36 -8.57
C SER A 247 10.11 7.68 -7.28
N LEU A 248 9.24 6.69 -7.39
CA LEU A 248 8.74 5.93 -6.23
C LEU A 248 9.87 5.26 -5.46
N GLY A 249 10.95 4.85 -6.12
CA GLY A 249 12.13 4.30 -5.46
C GLY A 249 12.80 5.31 -4.53
N HIS A 250 12.99 6.54 -5.01
CA HIS A 250 13.50 7.64 -4.20
C HIS A 250 12.59 7.92 -3.01
N ILE A 251 11.28 7.91 -3.24
CA ILE A 251 10.30 8.17 -2.19
C ILE A 251 10.30 7.09 -1.12
N PHE A 252 10.33 5.83 -1.54
CA PHE A 252 10.40 4.68 -0.65
C PHE A 252 11.63 4.72 0.25
N ASP A 253 12.80 5.04 -0.31
CA ASP A 253 14.05 5.16 0.47
C ASP A 253 13.96 6.27 1.53
N HIS A 254 13.35 7.41 1.18
CA HIS A 254 13.10 8.50 2.12
C HIS A 254 12.14 8.10 3.23
N PHE A 255 11.03 7.42 2.92
CA PHE A 255 10.12 6.89 3.94
C PHE A 255 10.83 5.91 4.88
N CYS A 256 11.64 5.01 4.33
CA CYS A 256 12.45 4.08 5.12
C CYS A 256 13.38 4.85 6.08
N ARG A 257 14.06 5.88 5.57
CA ARG A 257 14.95 6.73 6.39
C ARG A 257 14.20 7.48 7.47
N VAL A 258 13.03 8.05 7.17
CA VAL A 258 12.18 8.75 8.16
C VAL A 258 11.75 7.79 9.26
N LEU A 259 11.27 6.59 8.92
CA LEU A 259 10.87 5.58 9.92
C LEU A 259 12.04 5.13 10.80
N GLN A 260 13.23 4.97 10.23
CA GLN A 260 14.44 4.66 11.00
C GLN A 260 14.82 5.78 11.98
N LEU A 261 14.77 7.04 11.54
CA LEU A 261 15.03 8.20 12.39
C LEU A 261 14.00 8.31 13.51
N ILE A 262 12.72 8.06 13.22
CA ILE A 262 11.67 8.00 14.24
C ILE A 262 11.99 6.91 15.27
N ASP A 263 12.42 5.73 14.84
CA ASP A 263 12.82 4.65 15.75
C ASP A 263 14.04 5.01 16.62
N GLU A 264 15.02 5.75 16.08
CA GLU A 264 16.15 6.27 16.85
C GLU A 264 15.69 7.26 17.92
N VAL A 265 14.82 8.21 17.54
CA VAL A 265 14.24 9.20 18.46
C VAL A 265 13.42 8.51 19.54
N ARG A 266 12.58 7.53 19.20
CA ARG A 266 11.80 6.71 20.16
C ARG A 266 12.70 6.04 21.17
N ARG A 267 13.78 5.39 20.72
CA ARG A 267 14.75 4.77 21.62
C ARG A 267 15.39 5.78 22.57
N ALA A 268 15.77 6.97 22.07
CA ALA A 268 16.34 8.02 22.90
C ALA A 268 15.33 8.53 23.94
N ILE A 269 14.07 8.75 23.56
CA ILE A 269 12.98 9.14 24.47
C ILE A 269 12.79 8.09 25.56
N LEU A 270 12.72 6.80 25.21
CA LEU A 270 12.57 5.72 26.18
C LEU A 270 13.76 5.64 27.16
N ILE A 271 14.98 5.87 26.70
CA ILE A 271 16.17 5.93 27.58
C ILE A 271 16.07 7.10 28.57
N ILE A 272 15.66 8.28 28.09
CA ILE A 272 15.47 9.47 28.93
C ILE A 272 14.35 9.22 29.95
N GLN A 273 13.24 8.65 29.52
CA GLN A 273 12.10 8.32 30.37
C GLN A 273 12.49 7.35 31.48
N ARG A 274 13.14 6.23 31.16
CA ARG A 274 13.60 5.26 32.17
C ARG A 274 14.53 5.91 33.19
N LYS A 275 15.48 6.74 32.75
CA LYS A 275 16.37 7.49 33.65
C LYS A 275 15.62 8.47 34.54
N TRP A 276 14.58 9.12 34.01
CA TRP A 276 13.73 10.02 34.77
C TRP A 276 12.93 9.27 35.84
N GLU A 277 12.30 8.15 35.47
CA GLU A 277 11.54 7.28 36.37
C GLU A 277 12.42 6.77 37.51
N THR A 278 13.61 6.23 37.22
CA THR A 278 14.56 5.78 38.25
C THR A 278 14.94 6.91 39.22
N ARG A 279 15.22 8.12 38.71
CA ARG A 279 15.55 9.27 39.57
C ARG A 279 14.36 9.71 40.43
N MET A 280 13.15 9.65 39.89
CA MET A 280 11.93 9.96 40.64
C MET A 280 11.68 8.95 41.74
N GLU A 281 11.88 7.66 41.48
CA GLU A 281 11.79 6.59 42.48
C GLU A 281 12.84 6.76 43.58
N GLU A 282 14.11 7.01 43.23
CA GLU A 282 15.19 7.29 44.19
C GLU A 282 14.88 8.51 45.06
N THR A 283 14.34 9.57 44.45
CA THR A 283 13.98 10.80 45.15
C THR A 283 12.79 10.56 46.09
N SER A 284 11.77 9.85 45.63
CA SER A 284 10.61 9.47 46.43
C SER A 284 11.02 8.62 47.64
N ALA A 285 11.90 7.63 47.44
CA ALA A 285 12.43 6.78 48.51
C ALA A 285 13.22 7.59 49.55
N LYS A 286 14.04 8.56 49.11
CA LYS A 286 14.75 9.48 50.02
C LYS A 286 13.79 10.33 50.85
N PHE A 287 12.76 10.90 50.21
CA PHE A 287 11.74 11.67 50.92
C PHE A 287 10.96 10.83 51.93
N GLN A 288 10.61 9.60 51.58
CA GLN A 288 9.93 8.68 52.47
C GLN A 288 10.82 8.31 53.68
N SER A 289 12.09 7.97 53.44
CA SER A 289 13.05 7.69 54.51
C SER A 289 13.24 8.88 55.45
N HIS A 290 13.35 10.11 54.91
CA HIS A 290 13.41 11.33 55.72
C HIS A 290 12.14 11.55 56.56
N ARG A 291 10.96 11.28 55.99
CA ARG A 291 9.69 11.39 56.71
C ARG A 291 9.59 10.38 57.85
N GLU A 292 9.98 9.14 57.61
CA GLU A 292 10.00 8.07 58.63
C GLU A 292 10.98 8.41 59.76
N ALA A 293 12.20 8.85 59.44
CA ALA A 293 13.18 9.28 60.44
C ALA A 293 12.67 10.44 61.31
N ASN A 294 12.04 11.44 60.69
CA ASN A 294 11.45 12.57 61.42
C ASN A 294 10.29 12.14 62.35
N ASN A 295 9.44 11.22 61.89
CA ASN A 295 8.35 10.68 62.69
C ASN A 295 8.89 9.89 63.90
N SER A 296 9.91 9.05 63.71
CA SER A 296 10.56 8.32 64.80
C SER A 296 11.22 9.27 65.81
N ALA A 297 11.89 10.33 65.35
CA ALA A 297 12.50 11.33 66.22
C ALA A 297 11.45 12.10 67.05
N LEU A 298 10.32 12.46 66.43
CA LEU A 298 9.21 13.12 67.13
C LEU A 298 8.61 12.20 68.21
N HIS A 299 8.38 10.92 67.88
CA HIS A 299 7.87 9.94 68.82
C HIS A 299 8.77 9.75 70.04
N ASN A 300 10.09 9.63 69.82
CA ASN A 300 11.06 9.53 70.91
C ASN A 300 11.10 10.78 71.81
N ARG A 301 10.96 11.99 71.23
CA ARG A 301 10.88 13.22 72.01
C ARG A 301 9.65 13.25 72.92
N LEU A 302 8.50 12.81 72.41
CA LEU A 302 7.25 12.77 73.18
C LEU A 302 7.32 11.77 74.35
N LEU A 303 7.97 10.63 74.16
CA LEU A 303 8.18 9.64 75.24
C LEU A 303 9.09 10.16 76.35
N VAL A 304 10.15 10.90 76.02
CA VAL A 304 11.08 11.46 77.02
C VAL A 304 10.43 12.60 77.81
N SER A 305 9.59 13.43 77.20
CA SER A 305 8.92 14.53 77.88
C SER A 305 7.74 14.13 78.78
N GLY A 306 7.34 12.86 78.77
CA GLY A 306 6.18 12.34 79.52
C GLY A 306 6.53 11.65 80.85
N ASN A 307 7.81 11.58 81.23
CA ASN A 307 8.31 11.11 82.52
C ASN A 307 8.80 12.29 83.36
#